data_AF-A0AAV5HR12-F1
#
_entry.id   AF-A0AAV5HR12-F1
#
_cell.length_a   1.000
_cell.length_b   1.000
_cell.length_c   1.000
_cell.angle_alpha   90.00
_cell.angle_beta   90.00
_cell.angle_gamma   90.00
#
_symmetry.space_group_name_H-M   'P 1'
#
loop_
_entity.id
_entity.type
_entity.pdbx_description
1 polymer ?
#
loop_
_entity_poly.entity_id
_entity_poly.type
_entity_poly.pdbx_seq_one_letter_code
_entity_poly.pdbx_strand_id
1 'polypeptide(L)'
;MAENSANPLILLHGDLELEISEARALPDLSRLNRLLNSLRVGSHGDQERQQHVRRRPINAYVTVSVPEATVARTRVIENAINPQWGEKFFVFLCHPVENLEFKLKVVKKTNGAKVKGKVKISAQRIATGELISEYFPLIRQNGKQYRDCTLKIEIKFTPFDKNPLYGQSIPSDPEHAGVRHTYFPLRKGCELRLYQDAHVPNGILPEIEQEDRRVFLQHNCFEDICFAIAEAQRLIYIAGWSVFCKIRLVREPSRPLPGGANLTLGQLLKYKSEEGVRVLLLIWEDQPSCDKFGITSGVMQTHDEETKRFFEGSYVTCVLTPRCASKKLSLMKQLVLRTMFSNHQKCILVDTQAVGNYRKITAFLGGFDLSDGRYDTPEHRLFRDLDTVFKDDFRNRTLPDLASILVKHLV
;
A
#
# COMPACT_ATOMS: atom_id res chain seq x y z
N MET A 1 20.90 46.93 10.23
CA MET A 1 19.89 46.07 10.87
C MET A 1 19.39 45.12 9.79
N ALA A 2 19.68 43.82 9.92
CA ALA A 2 19.17 42.82 8.99
C ALA A 2 17.84 42.33 9.55
N GLU A 3 16.74 42.62 8.86
CA GLU A 3 15.43 42.04 9.18
C GLU A 3 15.49 40.53 8.99
N ASN A 4 15.56 39.80 10.10
CA ASN A 4 15.16 38.39 10.16
C ASN A 4 13.64 38.32 9.99
N SER A 5 13.13 38.51 8.77
CA SER A 5 11.76 38.12 8.45
C SER A 5 11.74 36.61 8.27
N ALA A 6 11.51 35.86 9.36
CA ALA A 6 11.13 34.46 9.23
C ALA A 6 9.88 34.42 8.34
N ASN A 7 9.94 33.73 7.20
CA ASN A 7 8.77 33.59 6.34
C ASN A 7 7.65 32.95 7.16
N PRO A 8 6.43 33.51 7.16
CA PRO A 8 5.35 32.95 7.96
C PRO A 8 5.06 31.52 7.50
N LEU A 9 4.84 30.63 8.47
CA LEU A 9 4.33 29.29 8.19
C LEU A 9 2.91 29.41 7.65
N ILE A 10 2.66 28.82 6.49
CA ILE A 10 1.35 28.81 5.85
C ILE A 10 0.88 27.37 5.77
N LEU A 11 -0.34 27.13 6.23
CA LEU A 11 -1.00 25.86 6.09
C LEU A 11 -1.43 25.67 4.62
N LEU A 12 -0.68 24.86 3.88
CA LEU A 12 -1.13 24.38 2.58
C LEU A 12 -2.07 23.19 2.81
N HIS A 13 -3.37 23.48 2.90
CA HIS A 13 -4.44 22.49 2.97
C HIS A 13 -5.26 22.50 1.69
N GLY A 14 -5.13 21.46 0.87
CA GLY A 14 -5.79 21.36 -0.44
C GLY A 14 -5.02 20.50 -1.44
N ASP A 15 -5.36 20.67 -2.72
CA ASP A 15 -4.87 19.83 -3.80
C ASP A 15 -3.78 20.55 -4.59
N LEU A 16 -2.64 19.88 -4.78
CA LEU A 16 -1.52 20.36 -5.56
C LEU A 16 -1.38 19.53 -6.84
N GLU A 17 -1.75 20.14 -7.97
CA GLU A 17 -1.37 19.66 -9.29
C GLU A 17 0.05 20.12 -9.59
N LEU A 18 0.94 19.17 -9.85
CA LEU A 18 2.37 19.41 -10.00
C LEU A 18 2.88 18.72 -11.27
N GLU A 19 3.58 19.46 -12.12
CA GLU A 19 4.42 18.88 -13.17
C GLU A 19 5.89 19.20 -12.92
N ILE A 20 6.73 18.19 -13.01
CA ILE A 20 8.19 18.35 -13.08
C ILE A 20 8.60 17.97 -14.50
N SER A 21 8.82 18.98 -15.35
CA SER A 21 9.06 18.74 -16.78
C SER A 21 10.51 18.33 -17.05
N GLU A 22 11.49 19.20 -16.75
CA GLU A 22 12.90 18.96 -17.11
C GLU A 22 13.88 19.74 -16.22
N ALA A 23 15.13 19.25 -16.15
CA ALA A 23 16.25 20.03 -15.65
C ALA A 23 17.23 20.36 -16.78
N ARG A 24 17.77 21.58 -16.80
CA ARG A 24 18.74 22.03 -17.79
C ARG A 24 20.13 22.20 -17.18
N ALA A 25 21.13 21.96 -18.00
CA ALA A 25 22.55 22.19 -17.74
C ALA A 25 23.03 21.64 -16.39
N LEU A 26 22.78 20.35 -16.14
CA LEU A 26 23.22 19.73 -14.89
C LEU A 26 24.76 19.85 -14.71
N PRO A 27 25.24 20.16 -13.50
CA PRO A 27 26.65 20.45 -13.29
C PRO A 27 27.48 19.17 -13.35
N ASP A 28 28.46 19.14 -14.26
CA ASP A 28 29.39 18.02 -14.41
C ASP A 28 30.14 17.75 -13.10
N LEU A 29 30.04 16.51 -12.61
CA LEU A 29 30.72 16.05 -11.39
C LEU A 29 32.24 15.91 -11.61
N SER A 30 32.73 15.95 -12.85
CA SER A 30 34.16 15.79 -13.18
C SER A 30 35.04 16.96 -12.72
N ARG A 31 34.47 18.15 -12.50
CA ARG A 31 35.25 19.34 -12.09
C ARG A 31 35.72 19.27 -10.63
N LEU A 32 34.96 18.65 -9.74
CA LEU A 32 35.31 18.56 -8.30
C LEU A 32 36.49 17.60 -8.06
N ASN A 33 36.55 16.49 -8.81
CA ASN A 33 37.63 15.52 -8.70
C ASN A 33 38.95 16.05 -9.30
N ARG A 34 38.89 16.95 -10.29
CA ARG A 34 40.08 17.57 -10.87
C ARG A 34 40.76 18.55 -9.94
N LEU A 35 40.01 19.36 -9.19
CA LEU A 35 40.59 20.29 -8.22
C LEU A 35 41.28 19.57 -7.04
N LEU A 36 40.72 18.43 -6.61
CA LEU A 36 41.32 17.59 -5.56
C LEU A 36 42.56 16.84 -6.07
N ASN A 37 42.58 16.46 -7.34
CA ASN A 37 43.75 15.82 -7.96
C ASN A 37 44.85 16.83 -8.31
N SER A 38 44.51 18.08 -8.68
CA SER A 38 45.50 19.14 -8.96
C SER A 38 46.17 19.67 -7.70
N LEU A 39 45.55 19.50 -6.52
CA LEU A 39 46.17 19.80 -5.23
C LEU A 39 47.08 18.66 -4.72
N ARG A 40 47.03 17.47 -5.34
CA ARG A 40 47.85 16.31 -4.98
C ARG A 40 49.06 16.09 -5.91
N VAL A 41 49.11 16.79 -7.05
CA VAL A 41 50.20 16.64 -8.01
C VAL A 41 50.81 18.02 -8.22
N GLY A 42 51.87 18.30 -7.46
CA GLY A 42 52.77 19.40 -7.75
C GLY A 42 53.52 19.15 -9.06
N SER A 43 53.75 20.22 -9.81
CA SER A 43 54.69 20.38 -10.93
C SER A 43 54.61 19.36 -12.08
N HIS A 44 54.10 19.81 -13.22
CA HIS A 44 54.89 19.97 -14.47
C HIS A 44 53.98 20.18 -15.69
N GLY A 45 54.36 21.18 -16.51
CA GLY A 45 54.31 21.08 -17.97
C GLY A 45 52.97 21.39 -18.64
N ASP A 46 52.90 22.58 -19.23
CA ASP A 46 51.89 22.99 -20.20
C ASP A 46 51.81 22.02 -21.39
N GLN A 47 50.60 21.50 -21.63
CA GLN A 47 50.10 21.22 -22.97
C GLN A 47 48.61 21.58 -23.02
N GLU A 48 48.31 22.67 -23.73
CA GLU A 48 46.95 23.04 -24.14
C GLU A 48 46.37 21.96 -25.07
N ARG A 49 45.78 20.92 -24.48
CA ARG A 49 44.78 20.11 -25.17
C ARG A 49 43.41 20.71 -24.86
N GLN A 50 42.83 21.38 -25.86
CA GLN A 50 41.39 21.68 -25.91
C GLN A 50 40.60 20.36 -25.93
N GLN A 51 40.52 19.68 -24.79
CA GLN A 51 39.58 18.60 -24.60
C GLN A 51 38.21 19.25 -24.37
N HIS A 52 37.36 19.24 -25.41
CA HIS A 52 35.94 19.47 -25.26
C HIS A 52 35.43 18.71 -24.03
N VAL A 53 35.01 19.45 -23.00
CA VAL A 53 34.55 18.91 -21.72
C VAL A 53 33.24 18.15 -21.99
N ARG A 54 33.34 16.87 -22.34
CA ARG A 54 32.19 15.97 -22.43
C ARG A 54 31.61 15.82 -21.04
N ARG A 55 30.55 16.58 -20.74
CA ARG A 55 29.79 16.48 -19.48
C ARG A 55 29.36 15.03 -19.31
N ARG A 56 29.75 14.40 -18.19
CA ARG A 56 29.39 12.99 -17.98
C ARG A 56 27.89 12.87 -17.71
N PRO A 57 27.18 11.96 -18.42
CA PRO A 57 25.79 11.69 -18.14
C PRO A 57 25.59 11.20 -16.70
N ILE A 58 24.50 11.60 -16.05
CA ILE A 58 24.20 11.25 -14.66
C ILE A 58 22.79 10.73 -14.50
N ASN A 59 22.60 9.88 -13.48
CA ASN A 59 21.30 9.33 -13.12
C ASN A 59 20.61 10.29 -12.15
N ALA A 60 19.51 10.90 -12.54
CA ALA A 60 18.89 11.98 -11.78
C ALA A 60 17.38 11.78 -11.57
N TYR A 61 16.88 12.27 -10.44
CA TYR A 61 15.46 12.38 -10.13
C TYR A 61 15.22 13.57 -9.19
N VAL A 62 13.96 13.99 -9.08
CA VAL A 62 13.55 15.08 -8.18
C VAL A 62 12.65 14.51 -7.10
N THR A 63 12.82 15.00 -5.87
CA THR A 63 11.87 14.78 -4.77
C THR A 63 11.30 16.10 -4.33
N VAL A 64 9.99 16.15 -4.11
CA VAL A 64 9.28 17.27 -3.50
C VAL A 64 9.01 16.92 -2.06
N SER A 65 9.36 17.82 -1.15
CA SER A 65 9.24 17.57 0.28
C SER A 65 8.71 18.77 1.04
N VAL A 66 7.84 18.47 1.99
CA VAL A 66 7.57 19.28 3.19
C VAL A 66 8.61 18.90 4.26
N PRO A 67 8.71 19.61 5.40
CA PRO A 67 9.71 19.32 6.44
C PRO A 67 9.68 17.86 6.93
N GLU A 68 8.50 17.27 7.12
CA GLU A 68 8.34 15.93 7.69
C GLU A 68 8.38 14.81 6.65
N ALA A 69 8.05 15.11 5.39
CA ALA A 69 7.75 14.08 4.40
C ALA A 69 8.19 14.43 2.97
N THR A 70 8.50 13.39 2.19
CA THR A 70 8.58 13.49 0.73
C THR A 70 7.20 13.21 0.15
N VAL A 71 6.60 14.22 -0.47
CA VAL A 71 5.21 14.17 -0.98
C VAL A 71 5.12 13.76 -2.46
N ALA A 72 6.20 13.93 -3.22
CA ALA A 72 6.28 13.46 -4.60
C ALA A 72 7.72 13.08 -4.98
N ARG A 73 7.86 12.17 -5.93
CA ARG A 73 9.15 11.71 -6.45
C ARG A 73 9.04 11.30 -7.90
N THR A 74 9.91 11.84 -8.76
CA THR A 74 9.99 11.43 -10.16
C THR A 74 10.74 10.11 -10.34
N ARG A 75 10.59 9.48 -11.50
CA ARG A 75 11.43 8.35 -11.90
C ARG A 75 12.89 8.79 -12.06
N VAL A 76 13.79 7.82 -11.96
CA VAL A 76 15.21 8.06 -12.25
C VAL A 76 15.39 8.06 -13.77
N ILE A 77 15.86 9.17 -14.31
CA ILE A 77 16.34 9.24 -15.69
C ILE A 77 17.83 8.93 -15.67
N GLU A 78 18.21 7.91 -16.41
CA GLU A 78 19.58 7.44 -16.48
C GLU A 78 20.35 8.16 -17.58
N ASN A 79 21.63 8.41 -17.33
CA ASN A 79 22.57 8.95 -18.30
C ASN A 79 22.09 10.20 -19.07
N ALA A 80 21.52 11.19 -18.38
CA ALA A 80 21.07 12.43 -19.00
C ALA A 80 21.83 13.65 -18.47
N ILE A 81 22.18 14.59 -19.37
CA ILE A 81 22.70 15.92 -18.99
C ILE A 81 21.53 16.88 -18.72
N ASN A 82 20.45 16.74 -19.50
CA ASN A 82 19.20 17.47 -19.35
C ASN A 82 18.06 16.46 -19.20
N PRO A 83 17.82 15.91 -18.00
CA PRO A 83 16.77 14.92 -17.79
C PRO A 83 15.38 15.54 -18.03
N GLN A 84 14.56 14.85 -18.82
CA GLN A 84 13.17 15.22 -19.13
C GLN A 84 12.21 14.18 -18.55
N TRP A 85 11.58 14.53 -17.43
CA TRP A 85 10.63 13.66 -16.74
C TRP A 85 9.24 13.76 -17.37
N GLY A 86 8.72 14.99 -17.54
CA GLY A 86 7.34 15.22 -17.96
C GLY A 86 6.35 14.51 -17.04
N GLU A 87 6.67 14.42 -15.74
CA GLU A 87 5.86 13.66 -14.78
C GLU A 87 4.91 14.60 -14.04
N LYS A 88 3.62 14.23 -14.08
CA LYS A 88 2.54 14.91 -13.39
C LYS A 88 2.17 14.17 -12.10
N PHE A 89 1.90 14.93 -11.05
CA PHE A 89 1.52 14.45 -9.74
C PHE A 89 0.26 15.18 -9.28
N PHE A 90 -0.60 14.44 -8.61
CA PHE A 90 -1.70 14.99 -7.84
C PHE A 90 -1.39 14.73 -6.36
N VAL A 91 -1.09 15.79 -5.62
CA VAL A 91 -0.57 15.70 -4.25
C VAL A 91 -1.53 16.38 -3.30
N PHE A 92 -2.05 15.62 -2.34
CA PHE A 92 -2.84 16.15 -1.23
C PHE A 92 -1.92 16.75 -0.17
N LEU A 93 -2.13 18.02 0.17
CA LEU A 93 -1.37 18.72 1.21
C LEU A 93 -2.27 19.06 2.39
N CYS A 94 -1.74 18.89 3.60
CA CYS A 94 -2.29 19.42 4.84
C CYS A 94 -1.12 19.72 5.79
N HIS A 95 -0.21 20.61 5.35
CA HIS A 95 1.08 20.82 6.01
C HIS A 95 1.34 22.31 6.27
N PRO A 96 1.73 22.72 7.49
CA PRO A 96 2.23 24.06 7.77
C PRO A 96 3.67 24.17 7.27
N VAL A 97 3.89 24.98 6.22
CA VAL A 97 5.20 25.09 5.58
C VAL A 97 5.54 26.53 5.22
N GLU A 98 6.82 26.88 5.25
CA GLU A 98 7.30 28.15 4.68
C GLU A 98 7.45 28.04 3.15
N ASN A 99 7.87 26.87 2.66
CA ASN A 99 8.18 26.61 1.27
C ASN A 99 7.98 25.13 0.94
N LEU A 100 7.61 24.82 -0.30
CA LEU A 100 7.83 23.49 -0.87
C LEU A 100 9.27 23.38 -1.38
N GLU A 101 9.99 22.33 -0.96
CA GLU A 101 11.37 22.09 -1.39
C GLU A 101 11.45 21.02 -2.48
N PHE A 102 11.97 21.39 -3.65
CA PHE A 102 12.26 20.49 -4.77
C PHE A 102 13.74 20.16 -4.77
N LYS A 103 14.10 18.93 -4.43
CA LYS A 103 15.48 18.46 -4.29
C LYS A 103 15.87 17.64 -5.51
N LEU A 104 16.79 18.16 -6.32
CA LEU A 104 17.41 17.39 -7.40
C LEU A 104 18.44 16.43 -6.79
N LYS A 105 18.25 15.14 -6.99
CA LYS A 105 19.13 14.08 -6.49
C LYS A 105 19.81 13.34 -7.62
N VAL A 106 21.10 13.06 -7.44
CA VAL A 106 21.92 12.30 -8.39
C VAL A 106 22.34 10.99 -7.76
N VAL A 107 22.07 9.89 -8.44
CA VAL A 107 22.42 8.53 -8.01
C VAL A 107 23.80 8.18 -8.53
N LYS A 108 24.71 7.78 -7.62
CA LYS A 108 25.98 7.15 -7.99
C LYS A 108 25.84 5.63 -7.87
N LYS A 109 26.48 4.87 -8.77
CA LYS A 109 26.42 3.39 -8.78
C LYS A 109 26.83 2.74 -7.45
N THR A 110 27.63 3.41 -6.62
CA THR A 110 28.22 2.82 -5.40
C THR A 110 27.73 3.41 -4.07
N ASN A 111 27.32 4.69 -4.00
CA ASN A 111 27.12 5.39 -2.71
C ASN A 111 25.73 6.05 -2.57
N GLY A 112 24.71 5.51 -3.24
CA GLY A 112 23.34 6.01 -3.14
C GLY A 112 23.12 7.40 -3.77
N ALA A 113 21.99 8.02 -3.43
CA ALA A 113 21.57 9.30 -4.00
C ALA A 113 22.11 10.49 -3.18
N LYS A 114 22.72 11.47 -3.84
CA LYS A 114 23.16 12.73 -3.22
C LYS A 114 22.34 13.91 -3.72
N VAL A 115 21.93 14.79 -2.82
CA VAL A 115 21.25 16.05 -3.18
C VAL A 115 22.26 16.98 -3.87
N LYS A 116 21.97 17.35 -5.13
CA LYS A 116 22.82 18.23 -5.94
C LYS A 116 22.49 19.70 -5.72
N GLY A 117 21.22 19.98 -5.48
CA GLY A 117 20.71 21.30 -5.15
C GLY A 117 19.21 21.25 -4.92
N LYS A 118 18.65 22.39 -4.54
CA LYS A 118 17.23 22.54 -4.24
C LYS A 118 16.64 23.80 -4.86
N VAL A 119 15.35 23.74 -5.18
CA VAL A 119 14.51 24.91 -5.44
C VAL A 119 13.55 25.03 -4.25
N LYS A 120 13.31 26.25 -3.79
CA LYS A 120 12.29 26.55 -2.78
C LYS A 120 11.25 27.45 -3.42
N ILE A 121 9.99 27.06 -3.32
CA ILE A 121 8.86 27.91 -3.75
C ILE A 121 8.06 28.25 -2.50
N SER A 122 7.88 29.56 -2.26
CA SER A 122 7.17 30.07 -1.07
C SER A 122 5.77 29.50 -0.98
N ALA A 123 5.40 29.03 0.21
CA ALA A 123 4.05 28.58 0.50
C ALA A 123 3.03 29.70 0.31
N GLN A 124 3.42 30.95 0.58
CA GLN A 124 2.56 32.12 0.34
C GLN A 124 2.21 32.27 -1.12
N ARG A 125 3.20 32.08 -1.99
CA ARG A 125 3.01 32.14 -3.45
C ARG A 125 2.11 31.00 -3.92
N ILE A 126 2.30 29.79 -3.40
CA ILE A 126 1.48 28.62 -3.74
C ILE A 126 0.03 28.80 -3.28
N ALA A 127 -0.18 29.33 -2.07
CA ALA A 127 -1.50 29.53 -1.47
C ALA A 127 -2.39 30.53 -2.23
N THR A 128 -1.81 31.41 -3.07
CA THR A 128 -2.59 32.29 -3.96
C THR A 128 -3.48 31.50 -4.93
N GLY A 129 -3.07 30.27 -5.28
CA GLY A 129 -3.72 29.44 -6.28
C GLY A 129 -3.43 29.88 -7.72
N GLU A 130 -2.57 30.87 -7.95
CA GLU A 130 -2.12 31.23 -9.30
C GLU A 130 -1.31 30.09 -9.94
N LEU A 131 -1.37 29.97 -11.27
CA LEU A 131 -0.55 29.02 -12.00
C LEU A 131 0.91 29.48 -11.96
N ILE A 132 1.78 28.66 -11.38
CA ILE A 132 3.22 28.89 -11.37
C ILE A 132 3.84 27.97 -12.41
N SER A 133 4.28 28.49 -13.56
CA SER A 133 4.95 27.70 -14.61
C SER A 133 6.25 28.38 -15.02
N GLU A 134 7.36 27.99 -14.41
CA GLU A 134 8.63 28.74 -14.50
C GLU A 134 9.88 27.84 -14.50
N TYR A 135 10.99 28.42 -14.94
CA TYR A 135 12.33 27.86 -14.75
C TYR A 135 12.95 28.41 -13.47
N PHE A 136 13.14 27.54 -12.48
CA PHE A 136 13.73 27.92 -11.21
C PHE A 136 15.24 27.64 -11.18
N PRO A 137 16.08 28.60 -10.75
CA PRO A 137 17.50 28.36 -10.58
C PRO A 137 17.75 27.38 -9.43
N LEU A 138 18.62 26.41 -9.66
CA LEU A 138 18.96 25.44 -8.63
C LEU A 138 19.90 26.07 -7.59
N ILE A 139 19.55 25.96 -6.31
CA ILE A 139 20.34 26.49 -5.18
C ILE A 139 21.22 25.37 -4.60
N ARG A 140 22.50 25.65 -4.40
CA ARG A 140 23.47 24.74 -3.77
C ARG A 140 23.25 24.63 -2.27
N GLN A 141 23.92 23.65 -1.65
CA GLN A 141 23.93 23.53 -0.18
C GLN A 141 24.52 24.75 0.53
N ASN A 142 25.47 25.45 -0.10
CA ASN A 142 26.07 26.68 0.43
C ASN A 142 25.25 27.96 0.12
N GLY A 143 23.98 27.82 -0.28
CA GLY A 143 23.10 28.96 -0.59
C GLY A 143 23.35 29.64 -1.94
N LYS A 144 24.48 29.38 -2.61
CA LYS A 144 24.77 29.98 -3.92
C LYS A 144 23.99 29.29 -5.05
N GLN A 145 23.53 30.06 -6.03
CA GLN A 145 22.87 29.51 -7.22
C GLN A 145 23.88 28.83 -8.16
N TYR A 146 23.44 27.83 -8.92
CA TYR A 146 24.16 27.38 -10.09
C TYR A 146 23.95 28.37 -11.24
N ARG A 147 25.00 28.66 -12.03
CA ARG A 147 24.94 29.65 -13.12
C ARG A 147 23.89 29.30 -14.18
N ASP A 148 23.88 28.04 -14.64
CA ASP A 148 23.07 27.64 -15.80
C ASP A 148 22.04 26.54 -15.45
N CYS A 149 22.06 26.01 -14.23
CA CYS A 149 21.27 24.84 -13.87
C CYS A 149 19.88 25.27 -13.38
N THR A 150 18.86 24.98 -14.17
CA THR A 150 17.46 25.32 -13.87
C THR A 150 16.57 24.07 -13.84
N LEU A 151 15.46 24.15 -13.10
CA LEU A 151 14.42 23.13 -13.05
C LEU A 151 13.09 23.75 -13.52
N LYS A 152 12.47 23.19 -14.56
CA LYS A 152 11.14 23.59 -15.00
C LYS A 152 10.09 22.92 -14.12
N ILE A 153 9.28 23.74 -13.45
CA ILE A 153 8.25 23.29 -12.53
C ILE A 153 6.95 24.02 -12.89
N GLU A 154 5.87 23.26 -12.97
CA GLU A 154 4.51 23.79 -13.07
C GLU A 154 3.69 23.38 -11.84
N ILE A 155 3.03 24.32 -11.20
CA ILE A 155 2.22 24.11 -10.00
C ILE A 155 0.89 24.85 -10.14
N LYS A 156 -0.19 24.14 -9.85
CA LYS A 156 -1.51 24.71 -9.58
C LYS A 156 -2.00 24.17 -8.25
N PHE A 157 -2.29 25.08 -7.32
CA PHE A 157 -2.83 24.72 -6.02
C PHE A 157 -4.29 25.15 -5.91
N THR A 158 -5.13 24.26 -5.44
CA THR A 158 -6.54 24.52 -5.16
C THR A 158 -6.76 24.35 -3.66
N PRO A 159 -6.92 25.45 -2.90
CA PRO A 159 -7.22 25.39 -1.48
C PRO A 159 -8.46 24.54 -1.19
N PHE A 160 -8.44 23.81 -0.06
CA PHE A 160 -9.52 22.91 0.34
C PHE A 160 -10.89 23.61 0.34
N ASP A 161 -10.98 24.79 0.94
CA ASP A 161 -12.18 25.61 1.05
C ASP A 161 -12.71 26.14 -0.29
N LYS A 162 -11.84 26.21 -1.31
CA LYS A 162 -12.18 26.69 -2.66
C LYS A 162 -12.44 25.55 -3.64
N ASN A 163 -12.19 24.31 -3.25
CA ASN A 163 -12.41 23.18 -4.14
C ASN A 163 -13.88 22.74 -4.07
N PRO A 164 -14.66 22.88 -5.16
CA PRO A 164 -16.07 22.49 -5.16
C PRO A 164 -16.28 21.00 -4.86
N LEU A 165 -15.28 20.16 -5.08
CA LEU A 165 -15.34 18.72 -4.77
C LEU A 165 -15.51 18.44 -3.29
N TYR A 166 -14.98 19.29 -2.41
CA TYR A 166 -15.08 19.12 -0.96
C TYR A 166 -16.34 19.73 -0.37
N GLY A 167 -16.99 20.64 -1.10
CA GLY A 167 -18.26 21.26 -0.70
C GLY A 167 -19.50 20.43 -1.04
N GLN A 168 -19.36 19.35 -1.81
CA GLN A 168 -20.48 18.53 -2.30
C GLN A 168 -20.44 17.13 -1.69
N SER A 169 -21.61 16.61 -1.32
CA SER A 169 -21.74 15.20 -0.96
C SER A 169 -21.66 14.32 -2.21
N ILE A 170 -21.29 13.04 -2.05
CA ILE A 170 -21.17 12.08 -3.17
C ILE A 170 -22.44 12.05 -4.07
N PRO A 171 -23.68 12.08 -3.54
CA PRO A 171 -24.89 12.13 -4.37
C PRO A 171 -25.09 13.45 -5.13
N SER A 172 -24.41 14.53 -4.72
CA SER A 172 -24.53 15.86 -5.30
C SER A 172 -23.46 16.15 -6.36
N ASP A 173 -22.51 15.23 -6.59
CA ASP A 173 -21.48 15.36 -7.61
C ASP A 173 -22.12 15.25 -9.02
N PRO A 174 -22.10 16.32 -9.84
CA PRO A 174 -22.72 16.30 -11.17
C PRO A 174 -22.12 15.24 -12.10
N GLU A 175 -20.83 14.92 -11.93
CA GLU A 175 -20.13 13.93 -12.75
C GLU A 175 -20.27 12.50 -12.20
N HIS A 176 -20.72 12.36 -10.94
CA HIS A 176 -20.79 11.10 -10.19
C HIS A 176 -19.52 10.25 -10.36
N ALA A 177 -18.34 10.87 -10.25
CA ALA A 177 -17.08 10.25 -10.64
C ALA A 177 -16.46 9.37 -9.54
N GLY A 178 -17.02 9.41 -8.31
CA GLY A 178 -16.41 8.78 -7.15
C GLY A 178 -15.03 9.40 -6.83
N VAL A 179 -14.15 8.65 -6.16
CA VAL A 179 -12.79 9.13 -5.87
C VAL A 179 -11.97 9.19 -7.17
N ARG A 180 -11.55 10.39 -7.55
CA ARG A 180 -10.76 10.67 -8.75
C ARG A 180 -9.32 10.14 -8.64
N HIS A 181 -8.66 9.98 -9.79
CA HIS A 181 -7.25 9.54 -9.89
C HIS A 181 -6.96 8.17 -9.25
N THR A 182 -7.95 7.28 -9.22
CA THR A 182 -7.83 5.90 -8.74
C THR A 182 -7.65 4.93 -9.91
N TYR A 183 -7.02 3.78 -9.65
CA TYR A 183 -6.80 2.76 -10.68
C TYR A 183 -8.10 2.09 -11.15
N PHE A 184 -9.04 1.88 -10.22
CA PHE A 184 -10.36 1.34 -10.52
C PHE A 184 -11.41 2.46 -10.47
N PRO A 185 -12.16 2.70 -11.57
CA PRO A 185 -13.21 3.70 -11.56
C PRO A 185 -14.41 3.23 -10.75
N LEU A 186 -15.28 4.18 -10.37
CA LEU A 186 -16.57 3.89 -9.73
C LEU A 186 -17.40 2.94 -10.61
N ARG A 187 -18.00 1.92 -9.99
CA ARG A 187 -18.94 0.99 -10.65
C ARG A 187 -20.33 1.19 -10.04
N LYS A 188 -21.34 1.26 -10.90
CA LYS A 188 -22.76 1.42 -10.53
C LYS A 188 -23.48 0.08 -10.67
N GLY A 189 -24.61 -0.08 -9.98
CA GLY A 189 -25.41 -1.31 -10.00
C GLY A 189 -24.79 -2.47 -9.21
N CYS A 190 -23.92 -2.17 -8.24
CA CYS A 190 -23.35 -3.16 -7.34
C CYS A 190 -24.31 -3.45 -6.17
N GLU A 191 -24.33 -4.70 -5.72
CA GLU A 191 -24.91 -5.10 -4.45
C GLU A 191 -23.77 -5.17 -3.42
N LEU A 192 -23.90 -4.45 -2.31
CA LEU A 192 -22.93 -4.48 -1.22
C LEU A 192 -23.59 -5.04 0.03
N ARG A 193 -22.93 -6.02 0.67
CA ARG A 193 -23.31 -6.53 1.98
C ARG A 193 -22.26 -6.12 2.99
N LEU A 194 -22.71 -5.55 4.09
CA LEU A 194 -21.86 -5.16 5.21
C LEU A 194 -21.95 -6.25 6.27
N TYR A 195 -20.79 -6.59 6.82
CA TYR A 195 -20.66 -7.63 7.83
C TYR A 195 -20.14 -7.02 9.12
N GLN A 196 -20.89 -7.23 10.20
CA GLN A 196 -20.44 -7.00 11.56
C GLN A 196 -19.93 -8.33 12.12
N ASP A 197 -18.68 -8.37 12.56
CA ASP A 197 -18.01 -9.59 13.02
C ASP A 197 -18.02 -10.74 11.99
N ALA A 198 -17.59 -11.92 12.41
CA ALA A 198 -17.62 -13.10 11.54
C ALA A 198 -19.02 -13.72 11.47
N HIS A 199 -19.79 -13.61 12.55
CA HIS A 199 -21.12 -14.16 12.72
C HIS A 199 -21.95 -13.29 13.67
N VAL A 200 -23.23 -13.10 13.38
CA VAL A 200 -24.18 -12.39 14.22
C VAL A 200 -25.34 -13.34 14.54
N PRO A 201 -25.46 -13.84 15.77
CA PRO A 201 -26.60 -14.66 16.17
C PRO A 201 -27.94 -13.94 15.96
N ASN A 202 -29.00 -14.70 15.70
CA ASN A 202 -30.33 -14.11 15.51
C ASN A 202 -30.84 -13.47 16.81
N GLY A 203 -31.37 -12.24 16.70
CA GLY A 203 -32.05 -11.55 17.80
C GLY A 203 -31.15 -10.86 18.84
N ILE A 204 -29.83 -10.87 18.67
CA ILE A 204 -28.91 -10.18 19.62
C ILE A 204 -28.76 -8.67 19.35
N LEU A 205 -29.01 -8.23 18.11
CA LEU A 205 -28.94 -6.83 17.72
C LEU A 205 -30.36 -6.25 17.61
N PRO A 206 -30.55 -4.95 17.93
CA PRO A 206 -31.83 -4.31 17.75
C PRO A 206 -32.23 -4.24 16.28
N GLU A 207 -33.54 -4.23 16.02
CA GLU A 207 -34.07 -3.96 14.68
C GLU A 207 -33.78 -2.52 14.28
N ILE A 208 -33.29 -2.34 13.05
CA ILE A 208 -32.99 -1.03 12.48
C ILE A 208 -33.92 -0.82 11.30
N GLU A 209 -34.91 0.06 11.45
CA GLU A 209 -35.83 0.41 10.36
C GLU A 209 -35.13 1.34 9.35
N GLN A 210 -35.26 1.01 8.07
CA GLN A 210 -34.74 1.77 6.94
C GLN A 210 -35.80 2.73 6.39
N GLU A 211 -35.41 3.70 5.55
CA GLU A 211 -36.32 4.71 4.99
C GLU A 211 -37.53 4.12 4.24
N ASP A 212 -37.39 2.92 3.67
CA ASP A 212 -38.44 2.19 2.98
C ASP A 212 -39.31 1.31 3.92
N ARG A 213 -39.19 1.51 5.23
CA ARG A 213 -39.84 0.74 6.31
C ARG A 213 -39.48 -0.74 6.35
N ARG A 214 -38.39 -1.15 5.70
CA ARG A 214 -37.83 -2.49 5.86
C ARG A 214 -36.90 -2.51 7.07
N VAL A 215 -36.84 -3.67 7.73
CA VAL A 215 -35.86 -3.91 8.78
C VAL A 215 -34.54 -4.30 8.11
N PHE A 216 -33.45 -3.64 8.52
CA PHE A 216 -32.11 -3.96 8.06
C PHE A 216 -31.78 -5.43 8.34
N LEU A 217 -31.45 -6.16 7.29
CA LEU A 217 -31.08 -7.57 7.39
C LEU A 217 -29.60 -7.68 7.74
N GLN A 218 -29.32 -8.22 8.93
CA GLN A 218 -27.98 -8.59 9.33
C GLN A 218 -27.54 -9.87 8.58
N HIS A 219 -26.32 -9.86 8.06
CA HIS A 219 -25.74 -10.98 7.33
C HIS A 219 -24.56 -11.58 8.09
N ASN A 220 -24.34 -12.89 7.92
CA ASN A 220 -23.27 -13.62 8.58
C ASN A 220 -22.09 -13.83 7.63
N CYS A 221 -20.95 -13.20 7.92
CA CYS A 221 -19.79 -13.16 7.03
C CYS A 221 -19.25 -14.54 6.69
N PHE A 222 -18.86 -15.31 7.70
CA PHE A 222 -18.21 -16.62 7.49
C PHE A 222 -19.21 -17.66 6.97
N GLU A 223 -20.49 -17.52 7.34
CA GLU A 223 -21.56 -18.36 6.81
C GLU A 223 -21.81 -18.07 5.33
N ASP A 224 -21.89 -16.80 4.91
CA ASP A 224 -22.01 -16.45 3.49
C ASP A 224 -20.78 -16.87 2.68
N ILE A 225 -19.56 -16.73 3.24
CA ILE A 225 -18.34 -17.24 2.60
C ILE A 225 -18.40 -18.76 2.43
N CYS A 226 -18.85 -19.48 3.47
CA CYS A 226 -18.96 -20.94 3.42
C CYS A 226 -19.93 -21.40 2.34
N PHE A 227 -21.11 -20.77 2.28
CA PHE A 227 -22.11 -21.04 1.25
C PHE A 227 -21.59 -20.72 -0.14
N ALA A 228 -20.95 -19.55 -0.32
CA ALA A 228 -20.40 -19.14 -1.60
C ALA A 228 -19.32 -20.10 -2.12
N ILE A 229 -18.44 -20.60 -1.24
CA ILE A 229 -17.44 -21.62 -1.58
C ILE A 229 -18.11 -22.96 -1.93
N ALA A 230 -19.09 -23.39 -1.13
CA ALA A 230 -19.77 -24.67 -1.34
C ALA A 230 -20.52 -24.72 -2.67
N GLU A 231 -21.18 -23.62 -3.07
CA GLU A 231 -21.94 -23.53 -4.32
C GLU A 231 -21.10 -23.21 -5.56
N ALA A 232 -19.81 -22.89 -5.39
CA ALA A 232 -18.92 -22.52 -6.49
C ALA A 232 -18.82 -23.63 -7.53
N GLN A 233 -18.76 -23.26 -8.81
CA GLN A 233 -18.70 -24.23 -9.92
C GLN A 233 -17.50 -24.01 -10.84
N ARG A 234 -16.83 -22.85 -10.78
CA ARG A 234 -15.78 -22.49 -11.74
C ARG A 234 -14.49 -22.04 -11.07
N LEU A 235 -14.56 -21.17 -10.08
CA LEU A 235 -13.38 -20.60 -9.45
C LEU A 235 -13.60 -20.25 -7.97
N ILE A 236 -12.54 -20.45 -7.20
CA ILE A 236 -12.38 -19.95 -5.83
C ILE A 236 -10.96 -19.40 -5.72
N TYR A 237 -10.81 -18.08 -5.65
CA TYR A 237 -9.51 -17.43 -5.46
C TYR A 237 -9.46 -16.76 -4.10
N ILE A 238 -8.45 -17.08 -3.30
CA ILE A 238 -8.29 -16.54 -1.95
C ILE A 238 -6.93 -15.87 -1.87
N ALA A 239 -6.90 -14.59 -1.53
CA ALA A 239 -5.69 -13.89 -1.13
C ALA A 239 -5.82 -13.49 0.35
N GLY A 240 -4.83 -13.85 1.16
CA GLY A 240 -4.85 -13.63 2.60
C GLY A 240 -3.49 -13.28 3.15
N TRP A 241 -3.47 -12.49 4.22
CA TRP A 241 -2.27 -12.31 5.02
C TRP A 241 -1.94 -13.60 5.78
N SER A 242 -2.97 -14.30 6.24
CA SER A 242 -2.87 -15.67 6.74
C SER A 242 -4.12 -16.47 6.38
N VAL A 243 -3.95 -17.74 6.07
CA VAL A 243 -5.06 -18.69 5.89
C VAL A 243 -4.73 -19.90 6.74
N PHE A 244 -5.69 -20.40 7.50
CA PHE A 244 -5.53 -21.60 8.32
C PHE A 244 -6.53 -22.67 7.89
N CYS A 245 -6.02 -23.76 7.31
CA CYS A 245 -6.84 -24.80 6.71
C CYS A 245 -7.75 -25.57 7.70
N LYS A 246 -7.47 -25.51 9.01
CA LYS A 246 -8.18 -26.28 10.03
C LYS A 246 -9.40 -25.55 10.62
N ILE A 247 -9.59 -24.26 10.34
CA ILE A 247 -10.76 -23.55 10.88
C ILE A 247 -12.05 -24.09 10.29
N ARG A 248 -13.12 -23.98 11.06
CA ARG A 248 -14.50 -24.14 10.59
C ARG A 248 -15.12 -22.75 10.44
N LEU A 249 -15.69 -22.49 9.26
CA LEU A 249 -16.31 -21.21 8.95
C LEU A 249 -17.63 -21.03 9.72
N VAL A 250 -18.46 -22.08 9.78
CA VAL A 250 -19.73 -22.05 10.50
C VAL A 250 -19.62 -22.90 11.77
N ARG A 251 -19.92 -22.28 12.90
CA ARG A 251 -19.92 -22.92 14.23
C ARG A 251 -21.30 -22.86 14.88
N GLU A 252 -21.97 -21.72 14.72
CA GLU A 252 -23.36 -21.48 15.13
C GLU A 252 -24.21 -21.24 13.86
N PRO A 253 -24.76 -22.29 13.23
CA PRO A 253 -25.48 -22.13 11.96
C PRO A 253 -26.79 -21.36 12.17
N SER A 254 -27.03 -20.32 11.35
CA SER A 254 -28.29 -19.56 11.36
C SER A 254 -29.33 -20.13 10.38
N ARG A 255 -28.87 -20.98 9.44
CA ARG A 255 -29.69 -21.65 8.42
C ARG A 255 -29.15 -23.06 8.12
N PRO A 256 -29.96 -23.93 7.46
CA PRO A 256 -29.51 -25.27 7.08
C PRO A 256 -28.25 -25.24 6.22
N LEU A 257 -27.22 -25.98 6.64
CA LEU A 257 -25.91 -25.98 6.02
C LEU A 257 -25.90 -26.73 4.68
N PRO A 258 -25.19 -26.23 3.64
CA PRO A 258 -25.01 -26.95 2.40
C PRO A 258 -24.13 -28.18 2.60
N GLY A 259 -24.15 -29.10 1.64
CA GLY A 259 -23.26 -30.27 1.63
C GLY A 259 -21.79 -29.83 1.76
N GLY A 260 -21.07 -30.41 2.71
CA GLY A 260 -19.66 -30.07 2.96
C GLY A 260 -19.40 -28.86 3.87
N ALA A 261 -20.43 -28.11 4.32
CA ALA A 261 -20.20 -26.94 5.19
C ALA A 261 -19.70 -27.29 6.61
N ASN A 262 -19.84 -28.56 7.01
CA ASN A 262 -19.30 -29.07 8.28
C ASN A 262 -17.79 -29.35 8.24
N LEU A 263 -17.18 -29.32 7.04
CA LEU A 263 -15.76 -29.56 6.85
C LEU A 263 -14.93 -28.38 7.35
N THR A 264 -13.64 -28.63 7.59
CA THR A 264 -12.68 -27.53 7.74
C THR A 264 -12.54 -26.79 6.41
N LEU A 265 -12.09 -25.53 6.45
CA LEU A 265 -11.84 -24.72 5.26
C LEU A 265 -10.97 -25.47 4.24
N GLY A 266 -9.88 -26.10 4.69
CA GLY A 266 -8.98 -26.83 3.82
C GLY A 266 -9.63 -28.04 3.15
N GLN A 267 -10.42 -28.80 3.90
CA GLN A 267 -11.15 -29.95 3.38
C GLN A 267 -12.20 -29.52 2.35
N LEU A 268 -12.95 -28.45 2.63
CA LEU A 268 -13.92 -27.89 1.69
C LEU A 268 -13.25 -27.46 0.39
N LEU A 269 -12.11 -26.77 0.46
CA LEU A 269 -11.38 -26.34 -0.74
C LEU A 269 -10.83 -27.51 -1.56
N LYS A 270 -10.32 -28.57 -0.90
CA LYS A 270 -9.91 -29.80 -1.59
C LYS A 270 -11.08 -30.46 -2.31
N TYR A 271 -12.18 -30.66 -1.59
CA TYR A 271 -13.41 -31.24 -2.14
C TYR A 271 -13.89 -30.48 -3.39
N LYS A 272 -13.98 -29.14 -3.33
CA LYS A 272 -14.36 -28.33 -4.49
C LYS A 272 -13.37 -28.46 -5.65
N SER A 273 -12.06 -28.56 -5.38
CA SER A 273 -11.07 -28.77 -6.43
C SER A 273 -11.18 -30.15 -7.10
N GLU A 274 -11.57 -31.19 -6.35
CA GLU A 274 -11.81 -32.54 -6.88
C GLU A 274 -13.08 -32.58 -7.76
N GLU A 275 -14.06 -31.72 -7.50
CA GLU A 275 -15.22 -31.49 -8.38
C GLU A 275 -14.86 -30.73 -9.68
N GLY A 276 -13.61 -30.30 -9.84
CA GLY A 276 -13.14 -29.56 -11.01
C GLY A 276 -13.23 -28.04 -10.88
N VAL A 277 -13.55 -27.50 -9.70
CA VAL A 277 -13.48 -26.05 -9.44
C VAL A 277 -12.03 -25.61 -9.34
N ARG A 278 -11.65 -24.53 -10.01
CA ARG A 278 -10.28 -24.01 -9.94
C ARG A 278 -10.06 -23.25 -8.63
N VAL A 279 -9.26 -23.83 -7.74
CA VAL A 279 -8.97 -23.24 -6.43
C VAL A 279 -7.54 -22.71 -6.38
N LEU A 280 -7.37 -21.40 -6.23
CA LEU A 280 -6.08 -20.71 -6.18
C LEU A 280 -5.92 -19.92 -4.87
N LEU A 281 -4.85 -20.16 -4.13
CA LEU A 281 -4.53 -19.42 -2.92
C LEU A 281 -3.24 -18.62 -3.10
N LEU A 282 -3.29 -17.34 -2.72
CA LEU A 282 -2.16 -16.43 -2.66
C LEU A 282 -1.96 -15.97 -1.21
N ILE A 283 -1.08 -16.65 -0.48
CA ILE A 283 -0.85 -16.42 0.94
C ILE A 283 0.46 -15.63 1.11
N TRP A 284 0.50 -14.68 2.03
CA TRP A 284 1.75 -14.00 2.36
C TRP A 284 2.74 -14.97 3.01
N GLU A 285 3.99 -14.92 2.54
CA GLU A 285 5.11 -15.68 3.09
C GLU A 285 5.72 -14.91 4.28
N ASP A 286 5.50 -15.38 5.52
CA ASP A 286 6.05 -14.79 6.76
C ASP A 286 7.52 -15.17 6.95
N GLN A 287 7.88 -16.39 6.57
CA GLN A 287 9.26 -16.88 6.61
C GLN A 287 9.96 -16.63 5.29
N PRO A 288 10.97 -15.75 5.21
CA PRO A 288 11.77 -15.66 4.00
C PRO A 288 12.50 -17.00 3.81
N SER A 289 12.16 -17.74 2.75
CA SER A 289 12.80 -18.98 2.26
C SER A 289 14.31 -18.88 1.94
N CYS A 290 15.01 -17.85 2.42
CA CYS A 290 16.42 -17.60 2.16
C CYS A 290 17.21 -17.58 3.48
N ASP A 291 17.77 -18.74 3.83
CA ASP A 291 18.74 -18.99 4.92
C ASP A 291 20.01 -18.12 4.90
N LYS A 292 20.16 -17.20 3.94
CA LYS A 292 21.38 -16.39 3.77
C LYS A 292 21.69 -15.44 4.93
N PHE A 293 20.77 -15.25 5.86
CA PHE A 293 20.88 -14.26 6.93
C PHE A 293 20.53 -14.77 8.34
N GLY A 294 20.35 -16.09 8.52
CA GLY A 294 20.15 -16.69 9.85
C GLY A 294 18.82 -16.35 10.54
N ILE A 295 17.80 -15.91 9.80
CA ILE A 295 16.44 -15.68 10.31
C ILE A 295 15.60 -16.89 9.88
N THR A 296 15.48 -17.88 10.75
CA THR A 296 14.87 -19.19 10.45
C THR A 296 13.47 -19.38 11.05
N SER A 297 12.92 -18.37 11.72
CA SER A 297 11.63 -18.47 12.41
C SER A 297 10.69 -17.34 12.00
N GLY A 298 9.46 -17.69 11.66
CA GLY A 298 8.38 -16.76 11.33
C GLY A 298 8.04 -15.92 12.55
N VAL A 299 7.99 -14.61 12.38
CA VAL A 299 7.87 -13.67 13.51
C VAL A 299 6.40 -13.37 13.80
N MET A 300 5.50 -13.58 12.83
CA MET A 300 4.12 -13.11 12.91
C MET A 300 3.08 -14.20 13.20
N GLN A 301 3.54 -15.43 13.43
CA GLN A 301 2.71 -16.61 13.76
C GLN A 301 1.57 -16.77 12.73
N THR A 302 1.94 -16.88 11.46
CA THR A 302 1.04 -17.24 10.36
C THR A 302 1.05 -18.76 10.15
N HIS A 303 -0.01 -19.27 9.52
CA HIS A 303 -0.13 -20.69 9.12
C HIS A 303 0.19 -20.90 7.63
N ASP A 304 1.06 -20.08 7.04
CA ASP A 304 1.37 -20.08 5.61
C ASP A 304 2.04 -21.39 5.16
N GLU A 305 3.13 -21.80 5.79
CA GLU A 305 3.82 -23.06 5.44
C GLU A 305 2.97 -24.30 5.78
N GLU A 306 2.25 -24.30 6.90
CA GLU A 306 1.34 -25.38 7.27
C GLU A 306 0.21 -25.54 6.23
N THR A 307 -0.39 -24.43 5.81
CA THR A 307 -1.46 -24.42 4.82
C THR A 307 -0.96 -24.83 3.44
N LYS A 308 0.22 -24.37 3.04
CA LYS A 308 0.86 -24.83 1.78
C LYS A 308 1.05 -26.35 1.79
N ARG A 309 1.67 -26.89 2.84
CA ARG A 309 1.87 -28.34 3.01
C ARG A 309 0.56 -29.11 3.01
N PHE A 310 -0.49 -28.57 3.63
CA PHE A 310 -1.80 -29.21 3.62
C PHE A 310 -2.34 -29.40 2.20
N PHE A 311 -2.08 -28.48 1.27
CA PHE A 311 -2.54 -28.56 -0.12
C PHE A 311 -1.57 -29.29 -1.06
N GLU A 312 -0.37 -29.67 -0.61
CA GLU A 312 0.56 -30.46 -1.42
C GLU A 312 -0.09 -31.78 -1.87
N GLY A 313 0.07 -32.11 -3.15
CA GLY A 313 -0.53 -33.30 -3.76
C GLY A 313 -2.03 -33.20 -4.04
N SER A 314 -2.69 -32.08 -3.73
CA SER A 314 -4.10 -31.84 -4.11
C SER A 314 -4.22 -31.01 -5.40
N TYR A 315 -5.43 -30.88 -5.94
CA TYR A 315 -5.72 -30.01 -7.09
C TYR A 315 -5.78 -28.51 -6.74
N VAL A 316 -5.62 -28.15 -5.46
CA VAL A 316 -5.55 -26.77 -5.00
C VAL A 316 -4.17 -26.19 -5.28
N THR A 317 -4.10 -25.05 -5.98
CA THR A 317 -2.84 -24.34 -6.21
C THR A 317 -2.61 -23.33 -5.10
N CYS A 318 -1.70 -23.62 -4.16
CA CYS A 318 -1.35 -22.74 -3.06
C CYS A 318 0.04 -22.12 -3.26
N VAL A 319 0.10 -20.79 -3.40
CA VAL A 319 1.34 -20.03 -3.65
C VAL A 319 1.63 -19.11 -2.48
N LEU A 320 2.82 -19.27 -1.89
CA LEU A 320 3.36 -18.33 -0.92
C LEU A 320 4.03 -17.18 -1.64
N THR A 321 3.69 -15.95 -1.26
CA THR A 321 4.12 -14.74 -1.95
C THR A 321 4.80 -13.78 -1.00
N PRO A 322 6.14 -13.62 -1.12
CA PRO A 322 6.86 -12.63 -0.34
C PRO A 322 6.49 -11.22 -0.78
N ARG A 323 6.57 -10.27 0.15
CA ARG A 323 6.48 -8.84 -0.19
C ARG A 323 7.81 -8.39 -0.80
N CYS A 324 7.92 -8.52 -2.12
CA CYS A 324 9.11 -8.11 -2.84
C CYS A 324 9.01 -6.66 -3.32
N ALA A 325 10.08 -5.91 -3.09
CA ALA A 325 10.25 -4.60 -3.68
C ALA A 325 10.97 -4.68 -5.03
N SER A 326 11.02 -3.57 -5.76
CA SER A 326 11.74 -3.50 -7.03
C SER A 326 13.17 -4.02 -6.90
N LYS A 327 13.60 -4.88 -7.85
CA LYS A 327 14.97 -5.43 -7.95
C LYS A 327 16.06 -4.34 -8.04
N LYS A 328 15.66 -3.07 -8.28
CA LYS A 328 16.55 -1.90 -8.34
C LYS A 328 16.95 -1.33 -6.96
N LEU A 329 16.39 -1.84 -5.86
CA LEU A 329 16.74 -1.40 -4.50
C LEU A 329 17.99 -2.12 -3.97
N SER A 330 18.70 -1.51 -3.00
CA SER A 330 19.84 -2.16 -2.33
C SER A 330 19.41 -3.41 -1.56
N LEU A 331 20.31 -4.37 -1.40
CA LEU A 331 20.06 -5.63 -0.68
C LEU A 331 19.48 -5.40 0.72
N MET A 332 20.02 -4.44 1.48
CA MET A 332 19.50 -4.05 2.80
C MET A 332 18.04 -3.55 2.74
N LYS A 333 17.67 -2.76 1.73
CA LYS A 333 16.29 -2.29 1.55
C LYS A 333 15.35 -3.43 1.13
N GLN A 334 15.83 -4.34 0.30
CA GLN A 334 15.07 -5.53 -0.07
C GLN A 334 14.83 -6.42 1.16
N LEU A 335 15.83 -6.57 2.05
CA LEU A 335 15.69 -7.29 3.30
C LEU A 335 14.62 -6.66 4.20
N VAL A 336 14.72 -5.35 4.46
CA VAL A 336 13.70 -4.61 5.25
C VAL A 336 12.31 -4.75 4.64
N LEU A 337 12.18 -4.66 3.32
CA LEU A 337 10.88 -4.78 2.66
C LEU A 337 10.29 -6.19 2.76
N ARG A 338 11.13 -7.22 2.76
CA ARG A 338 10.71 -8.61 2.93
C ARG A 338 10.37 -8.95 4.38
N THR A 339 11.04 -8.35 5.36
CA THR A 339 10.84 -8.68 6.79
C THR A 339 9.81 -7.79 7.48
N MET A 340 9.62 -6.54 7.03
CA MET A 340 8.77 -5.56 7.73
C MET A 340 7.46 -5.25 7.01
N PHE A 341 7.29 -5.69 5.76
CA PHE A 341 6.07 -5.45 4.99
C PHE A 341 5.46 -6.76 4.55
N SER A 342 4.13 -6.78 4.48
CA SER A 342 3.37 -7.97 4.11
C SER A 342 2.46 -7.70 2.91
N ASN A 343 1.99 -8.78 2.29
CA ASN A 343 0.79 -8.71 1.46
C ASN A 343 -0.41 -8.85 2.41
N HIS A 344 -1.08 -7.74 2.72
CA HIS A 344 -2.09 -7.70 3.79
C HIS A 344 -3.55 -7.82 3.30
N GLN A 345 -3.74 -7.95 1.98
CA GLN A 345 -5.06 -8.09 1.37
C GLN A 345 -5.76 -9.35 1.90
N LYS A 346 -7.05 -9.21 2.22
CA LYS A 346 -7.97 -10.32 2.51
C LYS A 346 -9.09 -10.24 1.49
N CYS A 347 -9.03 -11.13 0.51
CA CYS A 347 -9.90 -11.12 -0.65
C CYS A 347 -10.29 -12.55 -1.01
N ILE A 348 -11.59 -12.79 -1.18
CA ILE A 348 -12.10 -14.06 -1.69
C ILE A 348 -12.93 -13.73 -2.93
N LEU A 349 -12.56 -14.31 -4.07
CA LEU A 349 -13.32 -14.21 -5.32
C LEU A 349 -13.90 -15.58 -5.64
N VAL A 350 -15.20 -15.64 -5.87
CA VAL A 350 -15.90 -16.90 -6.08
C VAL A 350 -17.07 -16.70 -7.05
N ASP A 351 -17.38 -17.72 -7.86
CA ASP A 351 -18.55 -17.68 -8.72
C ASP A 351 -19.81 -18.14 -7.99
N THR A 352 -20.82 -17.27 -7.92
CA THR A 352 -22.11 -17.54 -7.26
C THR A 352 -23.24 -17.55 -8.29
N GLN A 353 -24.39 -18.07 -7.87
CA GLN A 353 -25.57 -18.12 -8.73
C GLN A 353 -26.05 -16.71 -9.11
N ALA A 354 -26.30 -16.48 -10.40
CA ALA A 354 -26.95 -15.28 -10.91
C ALA A 354 -28.36 -15.62 -11.43
N VAL A 355 -28.98 -14.71 -12.18
CA VAL A 355 -30.31 -14.94 -12.75
C VAL A 355 -30.27 -16.09 -13.76
N GLY A 356 -31.23 -17.01 -13.67
CA GLY A 356 -31.36 -18.15 -14.59
C GLY A 356 -30.19 -19.14 -14.46
N ASN A 357 -29.57 -19.50 -15.59
CA ASN A 357 -28.43 -20.43 -15.62
C ASN A 357 -27.07 -19.71 -15.62
N TYR A 358 -27.04 -18.39 -15.42
CA TYR A 358 -25.82 -17.61 -15.39
C TYR A 358 -25.17 -17.62 -14.01
N ARG A 359 -23.86 -17.37 -13.96
CA ARG A 359 -23.11 -17.18 -12.72
C ARG A 359 -22.45 -15.81 -12.70
N LYS A 360 -22.33 -15.22 -11.52
CA LYS A 360 -21.71 -13.92 -11.28
C LYS A 360 -20.44 -14.10 -10.43
N ILE A 361 -19.54 -13.13 -10.50
CA ILE A 361 -18.39 -13.08 -9.58
C ILE A 361 -18.80 -12.33 -8.33
N THR A 362 -18.66 -12.98 -7.18
CA THR A 362 -18.83 -12.38 -5.86
C THR A 362 -17.45 -12.21 -5.24
N ALA A 363 -17.24 -11.04 -4.61
CA ALA A 363 -16.01 -10.70 -3.93
C ALA A 363 -16.29 -10.42 -2.45
N PHE A 364 -15.53 -11.04 -1.56
CA PHE A 364 -15.48 -10.68 -0.15
C PHE A 364 -14.18 -9.92 0.10
N LEU A 365 -14.29 -8.71 0.64
CA LEU A 365 -13.18 -7.81 0.92
C LEU A 365 -13.37 -7.23 2.32
N GLY A 366 -12.33 -7.24 3.15
CA GLY A 366 -12.44 -6.69 4.50
C GLY A 366 -11.23 -6.94 5.40
N GLY A 367 -11.48 -6.92 6.71
CA GLY A 367 -10.46 -7.12 7.75
C GLY A 367 -10.24 -8.57 8.19
N PHE A 368 -11.13 -9.50 7.81
CA PHE A 368 -11.03 -10.91 8.22
C PHE A 368 -10.11 -11.71 7.32
N ASP A 369 -9.01 -12.22 7.90
CA ASP A 369 -8.32 -13.38 7.35
C ASP A 369 -9.14 -14.65 7.62
N LEU A 370 -9.09 -15.61 6.70
CA LEU A 370 -9.62 -16.96 6.93
C LEU A 370 -8.64 -17.77 7.79
N SER A 371 -8.42 -17.31 9.02
CA SER A 371 -7.46 -17.88 9.97
C SER A 371 -8.07 -17.98 11.36
N ASP A 372 -7.35 -18.66 12.25
CA ASP A 372 -7.65 -18.80 13.67
C ASP A 372 -7.90 -17.47 14.41
N GLY A 373 -8.82 -17.50 15.37
CA GLY A 373 -9.24 -16.40 16.25
C GLY A 373 -9.85 -15.20 15.54
N ARG A 374 -10.38 -15.38 14.32
CA ARG A 374 -11.17 -14.36 13.60
C ARG A 374 -12.66 -14.61 13.71
N TYR A 375 -13.07 -15.84 14.04
CA TYR A 375 -14.46 -16.13 14.33
C TYR A 375 -14.81 -15.50 15.67
N ASP A 376 -15.79 -14.60 15.66
CA ASP A 376 -16.41 -14.05 16.86
C ASP A 376 -17.79 -13.52 16.51
N THR A 377 -18.52 -13.15 17.55
CA THR A 377 -19.86 -12.56 17.52
C THR A 377 -19.87 -11.24 18.29
N PRO A 378 -20.89 -10.37 18.13
CA PRO A 378 -20.97 -9.11 18.86
C PRO A 378 -20.96 -9.23 20.40
N GLU A 379 -21.21 -10.43 20.95
CA GLU A 379 -21.07 -10.69 22.38
C GLU A 379 -19.62 -10.70 22.88
N HIS A 380 -18.63 -10.91 22.00
CA HIS A 380 -17.19 -10.98 22.30
C HIS A 380 -16.89 -11.79 23.57
N ARG A 381 -17.31 -13.07 23.54
CA ARG A 381 -17.29 -13.97 24.70
C ARG A 381 -15.85 -14.22 25.17
N LEU A 382 -15.53 -13.84 26.41
CA LEU A 382 -14.19 -14.06 26.99
C LEU A 382 -13.97 -15.48 27.52
N PHE A 383 -14.95 -16.02 28.25
CA PHE A 383 -14.83 -17.29 28.99
C PHE A 383 -15.96 -18.27 28.69
N ARG A 384 -17.00 -17.83 27.97
CA ARG A 384 -18.10 -18.70 27.55
C ARG A 384 -17.71 -19.43 26.26
N ASP A 385 -18.13 -20.68 26.13
CA ASP A 385 -17.99 -21.51 24.91
C ASP A 385 -16.54 -21.83 24.49
N LEU A 386 -15.59 -21.78 25.44
CA LEU A 386 -14.18 -22.12 25.20
C LEU A 386 -13.98 -23.59 24.80
N ASP A 387 -14.82 -24.48 25.31
CA ASP A 387 -14.82 -25.92 25.06
C ASP A 387 -15.79 -26.35 23.94
N THR A 388 -16.56 -25.40 23.39
CA THR A 388 -17.54 -25.63 22.31
C THR A 388 -17.18 -24.82 21.04
N VAL A 389 -17.67 -23.58 20.91
CA VAL A 389 -17.54 -22.72 19.73
C VAL A 389 -16.09 -22.30 19.48
N PHE A 390 -15.33 -22.06 20.54
CA PHE A 390 -13.93 -21.63 20.46
C PHE A 390 -12.95 -22.77 20.75
N LYS A 391 -13.44 -24.01 20.79
CA LYS A 391 -12.60 -25.19 20.93
C LYS A 391 -11.60 -25.24 19.78
N ASP A 392 -10.33 -25.42 20.12
CA ASP A 392 -9.20 -25.44 19.19
C ASP A 392 -8.96 -24.11 18.42
N ASP A 393 -9.63 -23.03 18.82
CA ASP A 393 -9.51 -21.68 18.21
C ASP A 393 -9.37 -20.55 19.25
N PHE A 394 -8.86 -20.88 20.44
CA PHE A 394 -8.56 -19.89 21.46
C PHE A 394 -7.33 -19.08 21.09
N ARG A 395 -7.48 -17.75 20.97
CA ARG A 395 -6.41 -16.84 20.60
C ARG A 395 -6.31 -15.66 21.56
N ASN A 396 -5.23 -15.63 22.34
CA ASN A 396 -4.85 -14.49 23.16
C ASN A 396 -3.38 -14.17 22.93
N ARG A 397 -3.10 -13.02 22.29
CA ARG A 397 -1.73 -12.55 21.99
C ARG A 397 -1.21 -11.53 23.00
N THR A 398 -1.99 -11.20 24.02
CA THR A 398 -1.62 -10.21 25.05
C THR A 398 -0.88 -10.83 26.22
N LEU A 399 -1.13 -12.12 26.50
CA LEU A 399 -0.47 -12.86 27.57
C LEU A 399 0.61 -13.80 27.00
N PRO A 400 1.76 -13.98 27.68
CA PRO A 400 2.73 -15.00 27.32
C PRO A 400 2.12 -16.41 27.37
N ASP A 401 2.55 -17.32 26.50
CA ASP A 401 1.93 -18.64 26.28
C ASP A 401 1.66 -19.45 27.58
N LEU A 402 2.57 -19.40 28.56
CA LEU A 402 2.42 -20.05 29.87
C LEU A 402 1.23 -19.52 30.70
N ALA A 403 0.93 -18.22 30.61
CA ALA A 403 -0.25 -17.65 31.28
C ALA A 403 -1.54 -17.98 30.50
N SER A 404 -1.48 -18.12 29.18
CA SER A 404 -2.62 -18.55 28.37
C SER A 404 -3.04 -20.00 28.66
N ILE A 405 -2.06 -20.89 28.92
CA ILE A 405 -2.28 -22.29 29.32
C ILE A 405 -2.90 -22.37 30.70
N LEU A 406 -2.45 -21.53 31.64
CA LEU A 406 -3.06 -21.43 32.98
C LEU A 406 -4.51 -20.95 32.90
N VAL A 407 -4.83 -19.95 32.08
CA VAL A 407 -6.23 -19.49 31.89
C VAL A 407 -7.10 -20.59 31.27
N LYS A 408 -6.57 -21.38 30.31
CA LYS A 408 -7.27 -22.56 29.75
C LYS A 408 -7.50 -23.70 30.74
N HIS A 409 -6.79 -23.74 31.85
CA HIS A 409 -6.94 -24.78 32.88
C HIS A 409 -7.64 -24.29 34.15
N LEU A 410 -7.81 -22.97 34.31
CA LEU A 410 -8.47 -22.36 35.46
C LEU A 410 -9.95 -22.01 35.18
N VAL A 411 -10.35 -21.97 33.91
CA VAL A 411 -11.73 -21.84 33.42
C VAL A 411 -12.11 -23.17 32.79
#